data_AF-A0A967LY49-F1
#
_entry.id   AF-A0A967LY49-F1
#
_cell.length_a   1.000
_cell.length_b   1.000
_cell.length_c   1.000
_cell.angle_alpha   90.00
_cell.angle_beta   90.00
_cell.angle_gamma   90.00
#
_symmetry.space_group_name_H-M   'P 1'
#
loop_
_entity.id
_entity.type
_entity.pdbx_description
1 polymer ?
#
loop_
_entity_poly.entity_id
_entity_poly.type
_entity_poly.pdbx_seq_one_letter_code
_entity_poly.pdbx_strand_id
1 'polypeptide(L)'
;EQDGVVMMDQHRCIGCRFCMAACPFGARSFNYGDPRKAPEALNPGFPTDMTYPTRTKGVVEKCNLCAERLAKGQIPACVEVANKIKEGALTFGDLADRDSEIRELLREHYTIRRKPELGTGPNVYYII
;
A
#
# COMPACT_ATOMS: atom_id res chain seq x y z
N GLU A 1 -14.70 -6.35 -4.83
CA GLU A 1 -14.49 -7.15 -3.61
C GLU A 1 -14.77 -6.33 -2.37
N GLN A 2 -15.03 -6.99 -1.24
CA GLN A 2 -15.30 -6.37 0.07
C GLN A 2 -14.13 -6.63 1.05
N ASP A 3 -12.91 -6.62 0.55
CA ASP A 3 -11.66 -6.87 1.31
C ASP A 3 -11.22 -5.67 2.17
N GLY A 4 -11.95 -4.55 2.11
CA GLY A 4 -11.64 -3.33 2.86
C GLY A 4 -10.43 -2.56 2.32
N VAL A 5 -9.83 -3.00 1.21
CA VAL A 5 -8.74 -2.28 0.56
C VAL A 5 -9.32 -1.09 -0.20
N VAL A 6 -8.91 0.12 0.18
CA VAL A 6 -9.30 1.32 -0.57
C VAL A 6 -8.64 1.25 -1.94
N MET A 7 -9.38 0.98 -3.01
CA MET A 7 -8.83 0.92 -4.36
C MET A 7 -8.84 2.29 -5.05
N MET A 8 -7.98 2.48 -6.03
CA MET A 8 -7.91 3.69 -6.83
C MET A 8 -7.87 3.33 -8.32
N ASP A 9 -8.88 3.81 -9.04
CA ASP A 9 -8.89 3.73 -10.50
C ASP A 9 -8.01 4.84 -11.09
N GLN A 10 -6.92 4.40 -11.73
CA GLN A 10 -5.92 5.27 -12.32
C GLN A 10 -6.40 5.89 -13.64
N HIS A 11 -7.26 5.19 -14.40
CA HIS A 11 -7.78 5.66 -15.69
C HIS A 11 -8.83 6.77 -15.51
N ARG A 12 -9.55 6.75 -14.38
CA ARG A 12 -10.51 7.80 -14.01
C ARG A 12 -9.86 8.99 -13.30
N CYS A 13 -8.59 8.92 -12.95
CA CYS A 13 -7.90 9.99 -12.26
C CYS A 13 -7.62 11.16 -13.21
N ILE A 14 -8.24 12.32 -12.96
CA ILE A 14 -8.03 13.56 -13.73
C ILE A 14 -6.86 14.40 -13.22
N GLY A 15 -6.13 13.93 -12.20
CA GLY A 15 -4.95 14.63 -11.67
C GLY A 15 -5.24 15.90 -10.87
N CYS A 16 -6.45 16.10 -10.33
CA CYS A 16 -6.81 17.29 -9.56
C CYS A 16 -6.12 17.40 -8.19
N ARG A 17 -5.52 16.31 -7.68
CA ARG A 17 -4.76 16.22 -6.42
C ARG A 17 -5.53 16.54 -5.13
N PHE A 18 -6.84 16.76 -5.17
CA PHE A 18 -7.66 16.93 -3.96
C PHE A 18 -7.55 15.72 -3.01
N CYS A 19 -7.40 14.51 -3.55
CA CYS A 19 -7.19 13.30 -2.76
C CYS A 19 -5.85 13.28 -2.01
N MET A 20 -4.84 14.04 -2.47
CA MET A 20 -3.58 14.19 -1.75
C MET A 20 -3.74 15.17 -0.58
N ALA A 21 -4.39 16.32 -0.83
CA ALA A 21 -4.68 17.31 0.21
C ALA A 21 -5.59 16.75 1.31
N ALA A 22 -6.56 15.91 0.94
CA ALA A 22 -7.47 15.29 1.88
C ALA A 22 -6.85 14.15 2.71
N CYS A 23 -5.73 13.56 2.28
CA CYS A 23 -5.13 12.42 2.98
C CYS A 23 -4.31 12.91 4.18
N PRO A 24 -4.72 12.63 5.43
CA PRO A 24 -4.03 13.14 6.62
C PRO A 24 -2.67 12.46 6.87
N PHE A 25 -2.37 11.40 6.11
CA PHE A 25 -1.15 10.61 6.24
C PHE A 25 -0.09 10.96 5.20
N GLY A 26 -0.41 11.81 4.22
CA GLY A 26 0.48 12.09 3.09
C GLY A 26 0.79 10.85 2.23
N ALA A 27 -0.07 9.82 2.27
CA ALA A 27 0.20 8.50 1.68
C ALA A 27 -0.19 8.41 0.19
N ARG A 28 -0.21 9.53 -0.52
CA ARG A 28 -0.56 9.63 -1.94
C ARG A 28 0.57 10.34 -2.68
N SER A 29 0.97 9.80 -3.82
CA SER A 29 2.05 10.35 -4.66
C SER A 29 1.48 10.75 -6.03
N PHE A 30 2.00 11.81 -6.65
CA PHE A 30 1.56 12.25 -7.97
C PHE A 30 2.63 11.98 -9.02
N ASN A 31 2.23 11.41 -10.15
CA ASN A 31 3.11 11.18 -11.29
C ASN A 31 3.31 12.46 -12.10
N TYR A 32 4.33 13.24 -11.76
CA TYR A 32 4.68 14.49 -12.46
C TYR A 32 5.29 14.26 -13.85
N GLY A 33 6.10 13.21 -13.99
CA GLY A 33 6.75 12.80 -15.23
C GLY A 33 6.08 11.57 -15.85
N ASP A 34 6.64 11.10 -16.96
CA ASP A 34 6.32 9.77 -17.48
C ASP A 34 7.02 8.71 -16.61
N PRO A 35 6.27 7.86 -15.88
CA PRO A 35 6.86 6.88 -14.97
C PRO A 35 7.73 5.85 -15.69
N ARG A 36 7.54 5.65 -17.01
CA ARG A 36 8.36 4.73 -17.82
C ARG A 36 9.71 5.30 -18.24
N LYS A 37 9.88 6.62 -18.17
CA LYS A 37 11.13 7.31 -18.54
C LYS A 37 12.04 7.57 -17.33
N ALA A 38 11.46 7.56 -16.13
CA ALA A 38 12.19 7.67 -14.88
C ALA A 38 13.20 6.53 -14.59
N PRO A 39 13.02 5.26 -15.03
CA PRO A 39 13.89 4.17 -14.61
C PRO A 39 15.34 4.34 -15.07
N GLU A 40 15.60 4.74 -16.31
CA GLU A 40 16.94 4.55 -16.86
C GLU A 40 17.97 5.58 -16.39
N ALA A 41 17.57 6.85 -16.27
CA ALA A 41 18.48 7.91 -15.80
C ALA A 41 18.69 7.91 -14.26
N LEU A 42 17.72 7.42 -13.49
CA LEU A 42 17.76 7.43 -12.02
C LEU A 42 18.14 6.07 -11.43
N ASN A 43 17.86 4.97 -12.14
CA ASN A 43 18.12 3.62 -11.68
C ASN A 43 18.38 2.67 -12.86
N PRO A 44 19.58 2.75 -13.47
CA PRO A 44 19.94 1.94 -14.64
C PRO A 44 19.73 0.45 -14.35
N GLY A 45 19.01 -0.25 -15.23
CA GLY A 45 18.75 -1.68 -15.08
C GLY A 45 17.67 -2.04 -14.05
N PHE A 46 16.90 -1.08 -13.55
CA PHE A 46 15.78 -1.40 -12.65
C PHE A 46 14.74 -2.27 -13.36
N PRO A 47 14.39 -3.45 -12.81
CA PRO A 47 13.45 -4.35 -13.45
C PRO A 47 12.07 -3.69 -13.50
N THR A 48 11.64 -3.33 -14.71
CA THR A 48 10.27 -2.86 -14.93
C THR A 48 9.38 -4.09 -15.09
N ASP A 49 8.48 -4.31 -14.13
CA ASP A 49 7.47 -5.34 -14.25
C ASP A 49 6.45 -4.94 -15.32
N MET A 50 6.56 -5.57 -16.49
CA MET A 50 5.67 -5.34 -17.63
C MET A 50 4.29 -6.01 -17.44
N THR A 51 4.13 -6.87 -16.43
CA THR A 51 2.86 -7.54 -16.14
C THR A 51 1.89 -6.68 -15.33
N TYR A 52 2.42 -5.68 -14.61
CA TYR A 52 1.60 -4.72 -13.88
C TYR A 52 1.34 -3.47 -14.73
N PRO A 53 0.09 -2.96 -14.78
CA PRO A 53 -0.24 -1.79 -15.61
C PRO A 53 0.59 -0.58 -15.18
N THR A 54 1.31 -0.01 -16.15
CA THR A 54 2.06 1.22 -15.89
C THR A 54 1.10 2.40 -15.82
N ARG A 55 1.33 3.25 -14.81
CA ARG A 55 0.58 4.50 -14.63
C ARG A 55 0.97 5.52 -15.70
N THR A 56 0.04 6.41 -16.00
CA THR A 56 0.31 7.55 -16.90
C THR A 56 0.73 8.79 -16.11
N LYS A 57 1.44 9.70 -16.79
CA LYS A 57 1.70 11.04 -16.29
C LYS A 57 0.37 11.72 -15.93
N GLY A 58 0.32 12.40 -14.80
CA GLY A 58 -0.87 13.12 -14.35
C GLY A 58 -1.77 12.35 -13.38
N VAL A 59 -1.43 11.09 -13.06
CA VAL A 59 -2.25 10.25 -12.17
C VAL A 59 -1.66 10.23 -10.75
N VAL A 60 -2.54 10.31 -9.74
CA VAL A 60 -2.17 10.06 -8.34
C VAL A 60 -2.11 8.55 -8.07
N GLU A 61 -1.16 8.12 -7.27
CA GLU A 61 -0.99 6.75 -6.81
C GLU A 61 -0.98 6.68 -5.29
N LYS A 62 -1.13 5.46 -4.77
CA LYS A 62 -1.00 5.13 -3.35
C LYS A 62 -0.75 3.63 -3.21
N CYS A 63 -0.34 3.20 -2.02
CA CYS A 63 -0.35 1.79 -1.66
C CYS A 63 -1.77 1.19 -1.81
N ASN A 64 -1.88 0.07 -2.50
CA ASN A 64 -3.10 -0.74 -2.68
C ASN A 64 -2.95 -2.11 -2.01
N LEU A 65 -2.01 -2.26 -1.07
CA LEU A 65 -1.66 -3.52 -0.42
C LEU A 65 -1.30 -4.64 -1.41
N CYS A 66 -0.71 -4.27 -2.56
CA CYS A 66 -0.35 -5.19 -3.63
C CYS A 66 -1.55 -6.02 -4.12
N ALA A 67 -2.70 -5.39 -4.39
CA ALA A 67 -3.91 -6.05 -4.84
C ALA A 67 -3.69 -7.05 -5.99
N GLU A 68 -2.76 -6.76 -6.91
CA GLU A 68 -2.36 -7.65 -8.01
C GLU A 68 -1.70 -8.96 -7.57
N ARG A 69 -1.01 -8.94 -6.42
CA ARG A 69 -0.37 -10.11 -5.81
C ARG A 69 -1.38 -10.88 -4.98
N LEU A 70 -2.21 -10.16 -4.21
CA LEU A 70 -3.29 -10.75 -3.43
C LEU A 70 -4.27 -11.54 -4.31
N ALA A 71 -4.61 -11.01 -5.48
CA ALA A 71 -5.45 -11.70 -6.48
C ALA A 71 -4.86 -13.04 -6.97
N LYS A 72 -3.55 -13.25 -6.80
CA LYS A 72 -2.84 -14.51 -7.13
C LYS A 72 -2.54 -15.37 -5.90
N GLY A 73 -3.08 -15.02 -4.73
CA GLY A 73 -2.79 -15.68 -3.46
C GLY A 73 -1.38 -15.41 -2.92
N GLN A 74 -0.70 -14.37 -3.42
CA GLN A 74 0.64 -13.98 -2.97
C GLN A 74 0.57 -12.88 -1.92
N ILE A 75 1.49 -12.87 -0.96
CA ILE A 75 1.61 -11.80 0.04
C ILE A 75 2.15 -10.49 -0.57
N PRO A 76 1.87 -9.32 0.06
CA PRO A 76 2.40 -8.05 -0.41
C PRO A 76 3.93 -8.03 -0.48
N ALA A 77 4.49 -7.36 -1.50
CA ALA A 77 5.92 -7.37 -1.75
C ALA A 77 6.75 -6.76 -0.61
N CYS A 78 6.23 -5.70 0.03
CA CYS A 78 6.90 -5.07 1.18
C CYS A 78 6.98 -6.02 2.38
N VAL A 79 5.94 -6.83 2.62
CA VAL A 79 5.89 -7.83 3.70
C VAL A 79 6.91 -8.94 3.43
N GLU A 80 6.92 -9.46 2.21
CA GLU A 80 7.87 -10.49 1.78
C GLU A 80 9.32 -10.05 1.96
N VAL A 81 9.66 -8.83 1.52
CA VAL A 81 11.04 -8.31 1.63
C VAL A 81 11.40 -7.97 3.07
N ALA A 82 10.50 -7.34 3.84
CA ALA A 82 10.77 -7.01 5.23
C ALA A 82 11.07 -8.26 6.06
N ASN A 83 10.30 -9.34 5.86
CA ASN A 83 10.48 -10.59 6.60
C ASN A 83 11.74 -11.38 6.19
N LYS A 84 12.33 -11.09 5.03
CA LYS A 84 13.68 -11.58 4.67
C LYS A 84 14.80 -10.87 5.46
N ILE A 85 14.58 -9.63 5.89
CA ILE A 85 15.55 -8.84 6.67
C ILE A 85 15.39 -9.13 8.16
N LYS A 86 14.15 -9.08 8.65
CA LYS A 86 13.79 -9.41 10.02
C LYS A 86 12.39 -10.02 10.03
N GLU A 87 12.30 -11.28 10.42
CA GLU A 87 11.03 -11.98 10.57
C GLU A 87 10.07 -11.21 11.50
N GLY A 88 8.80 -11.14 11.12
CA GLY A 88 7.76 -10.42 11.86
C GLY A 88 7.88 -8.88 11.81
N ALA A 89 8.75 -8.31 10.98
CA ALA A 89 8.86 -6.85 10.85
C ALA A 89 7.60 -6.23 10.23
N LEU A 90 6.96 -6.94 9.30
CA LEU A 90 5.65 -6.61 8.76
C LEU A 90 4.80 -7.89 8.72
N THR A 91 3.57 -7.80 9.21
CA THR A 91 2.58 -8.89 9.12
C THR A 91 1.37 -8.39 8.34
N PHE A 92 0.87 -9.23 7.43
CA PHE A 92 -0.30 -8.94 6.60
C PHE A 92 -1.27 -10.13 6.63
N GLY A 93 -2.56 -9.86 6.66
CA GLY A 93 -3.60 -10.87 6.84
C GLY A 93 -4.99 -10.26 6.97
N ASP A 94 -5.97 -11.12 7.16
CA ASP A 94 -7.37 -10.72 7.30
C ASP A 94 -7.68 -10.30 8.74
N LEU A 95 -8.18 -9.08 8.91
CA LEU A 95 -8.61 -8.54 10.19
C LEU A 95 -10.01 -9.05 10.60
N ALA A 96 -10.84 -9.51 9.66
CA ALA A 96 -12.15 -10.06 9.95
C ALA A 96 -12.07 -11.48 10.55
N ASP A 97 -11.09 -12.27 10.11
CA ASP A 97 -10.78 -13.58 10.70
C ASP A 97 -10.23 -13.41 12.13
N ARG A 98 -10.85 -14.09 13.11
CA ARG A 98 -10.50 -14.01 14.53
C ARG A 98 -9.25 -14.82 14.89
N ASP A 99 -8.96 -15.82 14.07
CA ASP A 99 -7.87 -16.77 14.27
C ASP A 99 -6.64 -16.43 13.40
N SER A 100 -6.66 -15.29 12.70
CA SER A 100 -5.53 -14.82 11.91
C SER A 100 -4.36 -14.36 12.79
N GLU A 101 -3.15 -14.50 12.25
CA GLU A 101 -1.89 -14.04 12.89
C GLU A 101 -1.97 -12.56 13.30
N ILE A 102 -2.59 -11.70 12.49
CA ILE A 102 -2.80 -10.29 12.85
C ILE A 102 -3.64 -10.17 14.12
N ARG A 103 -4.74 -10.93 14.24
CA ARG A 103 -5.58 -10.86 15.43
C ARG A 103 -4.87 -11.35 16.68
N GLU A 104 -4.00 -12.33 16.55
CA GLU A 104 -3.12 -12.77 17.64
C GLU A 104 -2.18 -11.64 18.07
N LEU A 105 -1.42 -11.05 17.13
CA LEU A 105 -0.52 -9.94 17.41
C LEU A 105 -1.22 -8.73 18.04
N LEU A 106 -2.43 -8.40 17.58
CA LEU A 106 -3.22 -7.30 18.16
C LEU A 106 -3.74 -7.60 19.58
N ARG A 107 -3.86 -8.87 19.98
CA ARG A 107 -4.24 -9.26 21.35
C ARG A 107 -3.03 -9.27 22.29
N GLU A 108 -1.89 -9.72 21.79
CA GLU A 108 -0.69 -9.92 22.61
C GLU A 108 0.13 -8.64 22.82
N HIS A 109 0.15 -7.76 21.81
CA HIS A 109 0.97 -6.56 21.84
C HIS A 109 0.16 -5.29 21.98
N TYR A 110 0.76 -4.31 22.66
CA TYR A 110 0.22 -2.95 22.65
C TYR A 110 0.42 -2.35 21.26
N THR A 111 -0.68 -1.86 20.67
CA THR A 111 -0.66 -1.32 19.31
C THR A 111 -1.29 0.05 19.24
N ILE A 112 -0.75 0.87 18.33
CA ILE A 112 -1.29 2.20 18.04
C ILE A 112 -1.69 2.31 16.56
N ARG A 113 -2.66 3.17 16.30
CA ARG A 113 -2.99 3.64 14.95
C ARG A 113 -2.59 5.10 14.84
N ARG A 114 -2.18 5.54 13.64
CA ARG A 114 -1.84 6.95 13.45
C ARG A 114 -3.10 7.81 13.40
N LYS A 115 -3.04 8.98 14.03
CA LYS A 115 -4.07 10.03 14.02
C LYS A 115 -5.49 9.51 14.35
N PRO A 116 -5.68 8.76 15.45
CA PRO A 116 -6.99 8.21 15.82
C PRO A 116 -8.06 9.31 16.01
N GLU A 117 -7.64 10.52 16.38
CA GLU A 117 -8.51 11.70 16.57
C GLU A 117 -9.28 12.12 15.32
N LEU A 118 -8.83 11.72 14.12
CA LEU A 118 -9.49 12.06 12.85
C LEU A 118 -10.63 11.11 12.48
N GLY A 119 -10.85 10.03 13.24
CA GLY A 119 -11.97 9.10 13.00
C GLY A 119 -11.89 8.31 11.70
N THR A 120 -10.76 8.31 10.99
CA THR A 120 -10.61 7.64 9.68
C THR A 120 -10.52 6.11 9.77
N GLY A 121 -10.39 5.54 10.98
CA GLY A 121 -10.31 4.11 11.22
C GLY A 121 -9.30 3.35 10.35
N PRO A 122 -8.00 3.72 10.32
CA PRO A 122 -7.04 3.08 9.43
C PRO A 122 -6.81 1.60 9.80
N ASN A 123 -6.56 0.77 8.78
CA ASN A 123 -6.29 -0.67 8.91
C ASN A 123 -4.79 -1.02 9.00
N VAL A 124 -3.96 -0.04 9.39
CA VAL A 124 -2.53 -0.26 9.63
C VAL A 124 -2.27 0.03 11.10
N TYR A 125 -1.72 -0.97 11.78
CA TYR A 125 -1.42 -0.96 13.21
C TYR A 125 0.10 -0.98 13.39
N TYR A 126 0.59 -0.25 14.38
CA TYR A 126 2.00 -0.20 14.74
C TYR A 126 2.14 -0.84 16.13
N ILE A 127 2.99 -1.85 16.22
CA ILE A 127 3.39 -2.47 17.49
C ILE A 127 4.48 -1.58 18.13
N ILE A 128 4.38 -1.37 19.44
CA ILE A 128 5.32 -0.57 20.24
C ILE A 128 6.13 -1.46 21.15
#